data_AF-A0A2E6WHH5-F1
#
_entry.id   AF-A0A2E6WHH5-F1
#
_cell.length_a   1.000
_cell.length_b   1.000
_cell.length_c   1.000
_cell.angle_alpha   90.00
_cell.angle_beta   90.00
_cell.angle_gamma   90.00
#
_symmetry.space_group_name_H-M   'P 1'
#
loop_
_entity.id
_entity.type
_entity.pdbx_description
1 polymer ?
#
loop_
_entity_poly.entity_id
_entity_poly.type
_entity_poly.pdbx_seq_one_letter_code
_entity_poly.pdbx_strand_id
1 'polypeptide(L)'
;MASHQILPDGSTNAIYSVDYAPDGKHIAAGSLSHRLLVWDTQQWKVRKYDELHADGVSAVRFSPDSSRIVTGGLDKVVKIINTSSLVAEISLGGSQDYIQSVDFLGQDGIHFVSTGYDKIVRVWTIDGQVRTLEGMGALSHSLHTSRDGRHIIAGNKAGEIFIWNPQGEIELKLTHHDKGVHAVAFARHTNDLFATAGGGGKVTVWNRTTGDIHANFRGHNGYIRGLAFSPNGKWLISGGQDAKICLWNLETFKLEEQFSLHTNTVYSLAFSPDSKHFVSGSFDRQVIHWSLD
;
A
#
# COMPACT_ATOMS: atom_id res chain seq x y z
N MET A 1 19.73 -14.93 8.24
CA MET A 1 18.65 -14.44 9.12
C MET A 1 18.64 -12.95 8.95
N ALA A 2 17.55 -12.44 8.39
CA ALA A 2 17.41 -11.02 8.16
C ALA A 2 17.45 -10.24 9.49
N SER A 3 18.20 -9.14 9.52
CA SER A 3 18.28 -8.25 10.69
C SER A 3 17.11 -7.26 10.71
N HIS A 4 16.78 -6.71 11.89
CA HIS A 4 15.65 -5.79 12.03
C HIS A 4 15.92 -4.67 13.05
N GLN A 5 15.19 -3.56 12.88
CA GLN A 5 15.17 -2.42 13.79
C GLN A 5 13.74 -1.91 13.96
N ILE A 6 13.28 -1.82 15.20
CA ILE A 6 12.04 -1.12 15.53
C ILE A 6 12.33 0.38 15.45
N LEU A 7 11.55 1.12 14.66
CA LEU A 7 11.78 2.55 14.48
C LEU A 7 11.42 3.32 15.76
N PRO A 8 12.28 4.24 16.22
CA PRO A 8 12.10 4.92 17.48
C PRO A 8 10.91 5.88 17.43
N ASP A 9 10.38 6.21 18.62
CA ASP A 9 9.35 7.22 18.82
C ASP A 9 8.09 7.01 17.96
N GLY A 10 7.67 5.74 17.84
CA GLY A 10 6.49 5.29 17.10
C GLY A 10 5.15 5.88 17.56
N SER A 11 4.06 5.35 17.02
CA SER A 11 2.73 5.88 17.31
C SER A 11 2.16 5.35 18.63
N THR A 12 1.24 6.12 19.22
CA THR A 12 0.41 5.69 20.36
C THR A 12 -0.77 4.80 19.94
N ASN A 13 -1.01 4.65 18.64
CA ASN A 13 -2.08 3.82 18.07
C ASN A 13 -1.58 3.03 16.85
N ALA A 14 -2.43 2.16 16.29
CA ALA A 14 -2.11 1.25 15.20
C ALA A 14 -1.53 1.98 13.97
N ILE A 15 -0.51 1.38 13.34
CA ILE A 15 0.03 1.83 12.07
C ILE A 15 -0.75 1.14 10.94
N TYR A 16 -1.45 1.92 10.14
CA TYR A 16 -2.30 1.39 9.05
C TYR A 16 -1.58 1.33 7.72
N SER A 17 -0.70 2.29 7.46
CA SER A 17 0.01 2.39 6.20
C SER A 17 1.46 2.80 6.44
N VAL A 18 2.35 2.20 5.65
CA VAL A 18 3.75 2.59 5.56
C VAL A 18 4.14 2.73 4.10
N ASP A 19 5.13 3.57 3.83
CA ASP A 19 5.76 3.68 2.53
C ASP A 19 7.25 4.05 2.66
N TYR A 20 8.05 3.65 1.67
CA TYR A 20 9.47 3.94 1.57
C TYR A 20 9.68 4.92 0.41
N ALA A 21 10.29 6.06 0.67
CA ALA A 21 10.49 7.07 -0.36
C ALA A 21 11.39 6.53 -1.49
N PRO A 22 11.08 6.85 -2.77
CA PRO A 22 11.91 6.46 -3.91
C PRO A 22 13.38 6.89 -3.83
N ASP A 23 13.69 7.97 -3.10
CA ASP A 23 15.06 8.43 -2.85
C ASP A 23 15.84 7.54 -1.85
N GLY A 24 15.17 6.61 -1.16
CA GLY A 24 15.76 5.72 -0.16
C GLY A 24 16.11 6.41 1.16
N LYS A 25 15.74 7.68 1.34
CA LYS A 25 16.15 8.51 2.48
C LYS A 25 15.07 8.65 3.54
N HIS A 26 13.82 8.36 3.19
CA HIS A 26 12.69 8.56 4.09
C HIS A 26 11.75 7.36 4.14
N ILE A 27 11.14 7.16 5.30
CA ILE A 27 10.02 6.24 5.52
C ILE A 27 8.88 7.05 6.11
N ALA A 28 7.66 6.82 5.62
CA ALA A 28 6.45 7.43 6.14
C ALA A 28 5.52 6.37 6.75
N ALA A 29 4.80 6.75 7.80
CA ALA A 29 3.73 5.92 8.37
C ALA A 29 2.49 6.76 8.72
N GLY A 30 1.32 6.24 8.33
CA GLY A 30 0.02 6.74 8.74
C GLY A 30 -0.51 5.95 9.92
N SER A 31 -0.98 6.66 10.95
CA SER A 31 -1.50 6.07 12.17
C SER A 31 -2.94 6.47 12.48
N LEU A 32 -3.66 5.56 13.15
CA LEU A 32 -4.94 5.86 13.81
C LEU A 32 -4.84 6.85 14.97
N SER A 33 -3.65 7.34 15.33
CA SER A 33 -3.48 8.47 16.24
C SER A 33 -3.58 9.82 15.52
N HIS A 34 -4.17 9.86 14.31
CA HIS A 34 -4.33 11.04 13.46
C HIS A 34 -3.00 11.65 12.98
N ARG A 35 -1.91 10.86 13.02
CA ARG A 35 -0.54 11.31 12.78
C ARG A 35 0.02 10.77 11.48
N LEU A 36 0.84 11.62 10.85
CA LEU A 36 1.88 11.20 9.92
C LEU A 36 3.23 11.20 10.64
N LEU A 37 3.95 10.11 10.53
CA LEU A 37 5.33 9.96 11.02
C LEU A 37 6.25 9.85 9.83
N VAL A 38 7.36 10.60 9.81
CA VAL A 38 8.38 10.52 8.76
C VAL A 38 9.76 10.39 9.39
N TRP A 39 10.43 9.26 9.16
CA TRP A 39 11.80 9.00 9.61
C TRP A 39 12.78 9.25 8.47
N ASP A 40 13.97 9.74 8.80
CA ASP A 40 15.13 9.61 7.93
C ASP A 40 15.80 8.23 8.11
N THR A 41 16.40 7.68 7.06
CA THR A 41 16.96 6.32 7.08
C THR A 41 18.41 6.25 7.55
N GLN A 42 19.06 7.39 7.84
CA GLN A 42 20.46 7.43 8.29
C GLN A 42 20.58 7.52 9.81
N GLN A 43 19.81 8.43 10.42
CA GLN A 43 19.81 8.74 11.84
C GLN A 43 18.57 8.21 12.55
N TRP A 44 17.56 7.75 11.80
CA TRP A 44 16.28 7.27 12.33
C TRP A 44 15.54 8.31 13.17
N LYS A 45 15.77 9.60 12.90
CA LYS A 45 15.07 10.68 13.58
C LYS A 45 13.68 10.82 13.00
N VAL A 46 12.67 10.78 13.86
CA VAL A 46 11.29 10.98 13.45
C VAL A 46 10.91 12.46 13.44
N ARG A 47 10.15 12.85 12.42
CA ARG A 47 9.35 14.08 12.40
C ARG A 47 7.89 13.68 12.41
N LYS A 48 7.09 14.39 13.21
CA LYS A 48 5.68 14.07 13.45
C LYS A 48 4.82 15.23 12.98
N TYR A 49 3.74 14.92 12.27
CA TYR A 49 2.63 15.84 12.05
C TYR A 49 1.46 15.35 12.90
N ASP A 50 1.11 16.12 13.93
CA ASP A 50 -0.04 15.89 14.81
C ASP A 50 -1.33 16.45 14.22
N GLU A 51 -2.46 15.74 14.42
CA GLU A 51 -3.78 16.14 13.93
C GLU A 51 -3.79 16.46 12.42
N LEU A 52 -3.04 15.66 11.65
CA LEU A 52 -2.99 15.82 10.20
C LEU A 52 -4.38 15.62 9.60
N HIS A 53 -5.12 14.63 10.08
CA HIS A 53 -6.50 14.35 9.71
C HIS A 53 -7.39 14.48 10.96
N ALA A 54 -8.69 14.74 10.80
CA ALA A 54 -9.62 14.81 11.93
C ALA A 54 -9.95 13.44 12.55
N ASP A 55 -9.51 12.37 11.89
CA ASP A 55 -9.57 10.97 12.31
C ASP A 55 -8.28 10.27 11.81
N GLY A 56 -8.15 8.96 11.97
CA GLY A 56 -6.96 8.20 11.64
C GLY A 56 -6.45 8.38 10.21
N VAL A 57 -5.12 8.38 10.06
CA VAL A 57 -4.44 8.36 8.75
C VAL A 57 -4.35 6.90 8.28
N SER A 58 -5.17 6.55 7.30
CA SER A 58 -5.35 5.18 6.83
C SER A 58 -4.42 4.79 5.69
N ALA A 59 -3.93 5.76 4.92
CA ALA A 59 -3.06 5.52 3.77
C ALA A 59 -1.99 6.61 3.63
N VAL A 60 -0.76 6.24 3.26
CA VAL A 60 0.34 7.18 2.98
C VAL A 60 1.15 6.71 1.76
N ARG A 61 1.49 7.62 0.85
CA ARG A 61 2.38 7.34 -0.29
C ARG A 61 3.27 8.52 -0.63
N PHE A 62 4.54 8.26 -0.87
CA PHE A 62 5.47 9.25 -1.42
C PHE A 62 5.22 9.45 -2.91
N SER A 63 5.45 10.67 -3.39
CA SER A 63 5.54 10.97 -4.80
C SER A 63 6.76 10.29 -5.43
N PRO A 64 6.75 10.03 -6.75
CA PRO A 64 7.88 9.43 -7.47
C PRO A 64 9.22 10.17 -7.29
N ASP A 65 9.18 11.50 -7.11
CA ASP A 65 10.32 12.37 -6.86
C ASP A 65 10.63 12.56 -5.35
N SER A 66 9.89 11.89 -4.47
CA SER A 66 9.99 11.99 -3.00
C SER A 66 9.70 13.37 -2.40
N SER A 67 9.26 14.35 -3.20
CA SER A 67 9.04 15.73 -2.75
C SER A 67 7.72 15.92 -1.99
N ARG A 68 6.74 15.04 -2.22
CA ARG A 68 5.41 15.07 -1.63
C ARG A 68 5.00 13.73 -1.02
N ILE A 69 4.02 13.82 -0.13
CA ILE A 69 3.29 12.68 0.43
C ILE A 69 1.80 12.92 0.19
N VAL A 70 1.10 11.92 -0.33
CA VAL A 70 -0.36 11.89 -0.35
C VAL A 70 -0.85 11.01 0.79
N THR A 71 -1.80 11.51 1.57
CA THR A 71 -2.41 10.79 2.68
C THR A 71 -3.92 10.67 2.52
N GLY A 72 -4.46 9.51 2.87
CA GLY A 72 -5.90 9.29 3.00
C GLY A 72 -6.29 9.19 4.47
N GLY A 73 -7.43 9.77 4.83
CA GLY A 73 -7.96 9.76 6.19
C GLY A 73 -9.30 9.06 6.34
N LEU A 74 -9.55 8.58 7.56
CA LEU A 74 -10.88 8.15 8.00
C LEU A 74 -11.86 9.33 8.16
N ASP A 75 -11.34 10.56 8.13
CA ASP A 75 -12.13 11.79 7.97
C ASP A 75 -12.62 12.03 6.54
N LYS A 76 -12.43 11.05 5.63
CA LYS A 76 -12.90 11.04 4.23
C LYS A 76 -12.14 12.01 3.32
N VAL A 77 -11.04 12.57 3.81
CA VAL A 77 -10.23 13.56 3.10
C VAL A 77 -8.96 12.93 2.57
N VAL A 78 -8.49 13.44 1.43
CA VAL A 78 -7.12 13.23 0.95
C VAL A 78 -6.32 14.51 1.17
N LYS A 79 -5.09 14.41 1.69
CA LYS A 79 -4.18 15.56 1.83
C LYS A 79 -2.90 15.35 1.04
N ILE A 80 -2.35 16.45 0.54
CA ILE A 80 -1.06 16.51 -0.13
C ILE A 80 -0.13 17.32 0.75
N ILE A 81 1.05 16.77 1.04
CA ILE A 81 1.97 17.29 2.04
C ILE A 81 3.35 17.39 1.42
N ASN A 82 4.06 18.47 1.70
CA ASN A 82 5.47 18.59 1.36
C ASN A 82 6.33 17.70 2.25
N THR A 83 7.17 16.82 1.69
CA THR A 83 8.02 15.90 2.47
C THR A 83 9.03 16.65 3.36
N SER A 84 9.56 17.77 2.88
CA SER A 84 10.62 18.51 3.56
C SER A 84 10.09 19.37 4.69
N SER A 85 8.99 20.10 4.49
CA SER A 85 8.41 20.94 5.54
C SER A 85 7.39 20.21 6.43
N LEU A 86 6.84 19.08 5.96
CA LEU A 86 5.66 18.45 6.54
C LEU A 86 4.50 19.44 6.71
N VAL A 87 4.29 20.31 5.72
CA VAL A 87 3.12 21.20 5.68
C VAL A 87 2.13 20.64 4.68
N ALA A 88 0.85 20.58 5.07
CA ALA A 88 -0.22 20.24 4.15
C ALA A 88 -0.39 21.37 3.13
N GLU A 89 -0.14 21.08 1.87
CA GLU A 89 -0.28 22.02 0.75
C GLU A 89 -1.75 22.13 0.34
N ILE A 90 -2.46 21.00 0.29
CA ILE A 90 -3.83 20.90 -0.23
C ILE A 90 -4.63 19.86 0.55
N SER A 91 -5.93 20.11 0.73
CA SER A 91 -6.90 19.23 1.38
C SER A 91 -8.10 19.01 0.47
N LEU A 92 -8.36 17.77 0.08
CA LEU A 92 -9.32 17.37 -0.95
C LEU A 92 -10.43 16.52 -0.33
N GLY A 93 -11.65 17.05 -0.32
CA GLY A 93 -12.87 16.33 0.07
C GLY A 93 -13.59 15.69 -1.12
N GLY A 94 -14.76 15.11 -0.88
CA GLY A 94 -15.64 14.54 -1.90
C GLY A 94 -15.93 13.05 -1.72
N SER A 95 -15.14 12.35 -0.90
CA SER A 95 -15.43 10.98 -0.49
C SER A 95 -16.60 10.95 0.50
N GLN A 96 -17.50 10.00 0.32
CA GLN A 96 -18.71 9.87 1.15
C GLN A 96 -18.47 8.99 2.38
N ASP A 97 -17.36 8.25 2.37
CA ASP A 97 -16.93 7.35 3.44
C ASP A 97 -15.40 7.32 3.52
N TYR A 98 -14.85 6.51 4.41
CA TYR A 98 -13.44 6.42 4.73
C TYR A 98 -12.59 6.13 3.50
N ILE A 99 -11.52 6.91 3.31
CA ILE A 99 -10.46 6.57 2.36
C ILE A 99 -9.63 5.45 2.98
N GLN A 100 -9.30 4.42 2.21
CA GLN A 100 -8.52 3.26 2.67
C GLN A 100 -7.18 3.13 1.96
N SER A 101 -7.06 3.65 0.75
CA SER A 101 -5.84 3.51 -0.03
C SER A 101 -5.69 4.67 -1.00
N VAL A 102 -4.44 5.10 -1.17
CA VAL A 102 -4.00 6.11 -2.12
C VAL A 102 -2.75 5.61 -2.83
N ASP A 103 -2.50 6.05 -4.05
CA ASP A 103 -1.26 5.76 -4.79
C ASP A 103 -1.04 6.77 -5.92
N PHE A 104 0.22 7.09 -6.24
CA PHE A 104 0.53 7.94 -7.38
C PHE A 104 0.30 7.19 -8.68
N LEU A 105 -0.21 7.86 -9.70
CA LEU A 105 -0.49 7.27 -11.01
C LEU A 105 0.74 7.43 -11.91
N GLY A 106 1.52 6.37 -12.04
CA GLY A 106 2.74 6.38 -12.84
C GLY A 106 3.88 7.14 -12.16
N GLN A 107 4.63 7.95 -12.92
CA GLN A 107 5.87 8.60 -12.47
C GLN A 107 5.88 10.13 -12.64
N ASP A 108 4.74 10.73 -13.01
CA ASP A 108 4.69 12.17 -13.31
C ASP A 108 4.66 13.07 -12.05
N GLY A 109 4.29 12.52 -10.90
CA GLY A 109 4.16 13.26 -9.64
C GLY A 109 3.01 14.28 -9.62
N ILE A 110 2.10 14.21 -10.60
CA ILE A 110 0.96 15.10 -10.79
C ILE A 110 -0.35 14.35 -10.55
N HIS A 111 -0.47 13.12 -11.06
CA HIS A 111 -1.69 12.34 -10.93
C HIS A 111 -1.58 11.31 -9.81
N PHE A 112 -2.69 11.08 -9.11
CA PHE A 112 -2.79 10.04 -8.09
C PHE A 112 -4.21 9.52 -7.98
N VAL A 113 -4.39 8.41 -7.27
CA VAL A 113 -5.68 7.76 -7.09
C VAL A 113 -6.01 7.56 -5.63
N SER A 114 -7.31 7.50 -5.31
CA SER A 114 -7.79 7.08 -3.99
C SER A 114 -8.99 6.13 -4.11
N THR A 115 -9.19 5.29 -3.09
CA THR A 115 -10.38 4.44 -2.95
C THR A 115 -10.72 4.23 -1.48
N GLY A 116 -11.91 3.71 -1.21
CA GLY A 116 -12.35 3.47 0.14
C GLY A 116 -13.72 2.83 0.27
N TYR A 117 -14.40 3.16 1.37
CA TYR A 117 -15.64 2.51 1.78
C TYR A 117 -16.88 2.98 1.01
N ASP A 118 -16.76 4.11 0.31
CA ASP A 118 -17.79 4.59 -0.60
C ASP A 118 -17.76 3.90 -1.98
N LYS A 119 -16.85 2.92 -2.15
CA LYS A 119 -16.81 2.00 -3.30
C LYS A 119 -16.40 2.68 -4.61
N ILE A 120 -15.85 3.88 -4.55
CA ILE A 120 -15.47 4.65 -5.74
C ILE A 120 -13.95 4.76 -5.80
N VAL A 121 -13.37 4.47 -6.96
CA VAL A 121 -11.98 4.87 -7.26
C VAL A 121 -12.01 6.29 -7.81
N ARG A 122 -11.15 7.16 -7.33
CA ARG A 122 -11.00 8.54 -7.78
C ARG A 122 -9.63 8.72 -8.40
N VAL A 123 -9.58 9.41 -9.53
CA VAL A 123 -8.33 9.88 -10.15
C VAL A 123 -8.27 11.38 -9.94
N TRP A 124 -7.19 11.83 -9.31
CA TRP A 124 -6.95 13.19 -8.92
C TRP A 124 -5.75 13.75 -9.65
N THR A 125 -5.72 15.07 -9.76
CA THR A 125 -4.50 15.84 -10.03
C THR A 125 -4.05 16.54 -8.75
N ILE A 126 -2.77 16.91 -8.69
CA ILE A 126 -2.21 17.58 -7.52
C ILE A 126 -2.83 18.95 -7.25
N ASP A 127 -3.39 19.62 -8.27
CA ASP A 127 -4.13 20.89 -8.13
C ASP A 127 -5.61 20.70 -7.73
N GLY A 128 -6.05 19.45 -7.53
CA GLY A 128 -7.35 19.13 -6.93
C GLY A 128 -8.48 18.83 -7.91
N GLN A 129 -8.20 18.69 -9.22
CA GLN A 129 -9.20 18.16 -10.14
C GLN A 129 -9.46 16.69 -9.83
N VAL A 130 -10.71 16.25 -10.01
CA VAL A 130 -11.10 14.88 -9.70
C VAL A 130 -12.09 14.33 -10.71
N ARG A 131 -11.95 13.04 -11.00
CA ARG A 131 -12.92 12.22 -11.72
C ARG A 131 -13.02 10.84 -11.08
N THR A 132 -14.15 10.18 -11.28
CA THR A 132 -14.43 8.87 -10.69
C THR A 132 -14.29 7.76 -11.72
N LEU A 133 -13.91 6.58 -11.24
CA LEU A 133 -14.02 5.31 -11.95
C LEU A 133 -15.08 4.49 -11.22
N GLU A 134 -16.19 4.26 -11.91
CA GLU A 134 -17.34 3.53 -11.39
C GLU A 134 -17.23 2.02 -11.67
N GLY A 135 -18.11 1.25 -11.04
CA GLY A 135 -18.32 -0.18 -11.34
C GLY A 135 -18.05 -1.13 -10.18
N MET A 136 -17.42 -0.69 -9.09
CA MET A 136 -17.27 -1.53 -7.89
C MET A 136 -18.58 -1.59 -7.09
N GLY A 137 -19.11 -2.80 -6.87
CA GLY A 137 -20.34 -3.01 -6.09
C GLY A 137 -20.13 -3.05 -4.56
N ALA A 138 -18.88 -3.11 -4.10
CA ALA A 138 -18.52 -3.26 -2.69
C ALA A 138 -17.32 -2.38 -2.31
N LEU A 139 -17.14 -2.17 -1.01
CA LEU A 139 -16.06 -1.35 -0.48
C LEU A 139 -14.68 -1.93 -0.85
N SER A 140 -13.71 -1.04 -1.02
CA SER A 140 -12.32 -1.41 -1.31
C SER A 140 -11.41 -1.13 -0.12
N HIS A 141 -10.43 -2.02 0.06
CA HIS A 141 -9.39 -1.88 1.09
C HIS A 141 -8.03 -1.45 0.52
N SER A 142 -7.80 -1.68 -0.78
CA SER A 142 -6.49 -1.53 -1.38
C SER A 142 -6.64 -1.22 -2.86
N LEU A 143 -5.87 -0.23 -3.31
CA LEU A 143 -5.57 0.00 -4.71
C LEU A 143 -4.05 0.03 -4.93
N HIS A 144 -3.65 -0.02 -6.19
CA HIS A 144 -2.27 0.24 -6.61
C HIS A 144 -2.26 0.65 -8.09
N THR A 145 -1.20 1.33 -8.54
CA THR A 145 -1.03 1.68 -9.95
C THR A 145 0.13 0.93 -10.58
N SER A 146 0.09 0.75 -11.90
CA SER A 146 1.24 0.25 -12.66
C SER A 146 2.31 1.35 -12.76
N ARG A 147 3.57 0.95 -12.87
CA ARG A 147 4.70 1.88 -12.93
C ARG A 147 4.60 2.84 -14.12
N ASP A 148 4.05 2.39 -15.25
CA ASP A 148 3.85 3.20 -16.44
C ASP A 148 2.62 4.15 -16.36
N GLY A 149 1.85 4.08 -15.27
CA GLY A 149 0.66 4.90 -15.06
C GLY A 149 -0.53 4.54 -15.94
N ARG A 150 -0.49 3.39 -16.62
CA ARG A 150 -1.55 2.96 -17.56
C ARG A 150 -2.60 2.05 -16.94
N HIS A 151 -2.39 1.57 -15.72
CA HIS A 151 -3.32 0.64 -15.09
C HIS A 151 -3.52 0.99 -13.63
N ILE A 152 -4.77 0.89 -13.18
CA ILE A 152 -5.18 1.05 -11.78
C ILE A 152 -5.84 -0.27 -11.38
N ILE A 153 -5.37 -0.90 -10.31
CA ILE A 153 -5.97 -2.11 -9.76
C ILE A 153 -6.63 -1.81 -8.42
N ALA A 154 -7.83 -2.37 -8.19
CA ALA A 154 -8.46 -2.40 -6.87
C ALA A 154 -9.09 -3.76 -6.60
N GLY A 155 -8.99 -4.19 -5.34
CA GLY A 155 -9.73 -5.33 -4.80
C GLY A 155 -10.87 -4.87 -3.91
N ASN A 156 -11.97 -5.62 -3.84
CA ASN A 156 -13.10 -5.27 -2.99
C ASN A 156 -13.52 -6.37 -2.00
N LYS A 157 -14.41 -6.01 -1.06
CA LYS A 157 -14.93 -6.91 -0.03
C LYS A 157 -15.71 -8.11 -0.58
N ALA A 158 -16.25 -8.02 -1.80
CA ALA A 158 -16.97 -9.11 -2.45
C ALA A 158 -16.05 -10.14 -3.13
N GLY A 159 -14.72 -9.96 -3.07
CA GLY A 159 -13.77 -10.87 -3.69
C GLY A 159 -13.47 -10.55 -5.16
N GLU A 160 -14.01 -9.44 -5.67
CA GLU A 160 -13.80 -8.98 -7.04
C GLU A 160 -12.49 -8.19 -7.14
N ILE A 161 -11.82 -8.35 -8.29
CA ILE A 161 -10.62 -7.60 -8.68
C ILE A 161 -10.95 -6.86 -9.97
N PHE A 162 -10.61 -5.58 -10.01
CA PHE A 162 -10.84 -4.72 -11.16
C PHE A 162 -9.53 -4.08 -11.59
N ILE A 163 -9.29 -4.03 -12.90
CA ILE A 163 -8.24 -3.23 -13.50
C ILE A 163 -8.88 -2.27 -14.50
N TRP A 164 -8.59 -0.98 -14.33
CA TRP A 164 -8.99 0.06 -15.26
C TRP A 164 -7.78 0.64 -15.98
N ASN A 165 -8.01 1.15 -17.18
CA ASN A 165 -7.14 2.17 -17.75
C ASN A 165 -7.39 3.53 -17.07
N PRO A 166 -6.52 4.53 -17.27
CA PRO A 166 -6.66 5.83 -16.65
C PRO A 166 -7.73 6.68 -17.31
N GLN A 167 -8.56 6.16 -18.22
CA GLN A 167 -9.75 6.82 -18.76
C GLN A 167 -11.02 6.31 -18.06
N GLY A 168 -10.95 5.19 -17.34
CA GLY A 168 -12.05 4.60 -16.59
C GLY A 168 -12.69 3.39 -17.26
N GLU A 169 -12.11 2.88 -18.35
CA GLU A 169 -12.56 1.63 -18.96
C GLU A 169 -12.03 0.45 -18.14
N ILE A 170 -12.91 -0.49 -17.80
CA ILE A 170 -12.54 -1.74 -17.15
C ILE A 170 -11.88 -2.64 -18.19
N GLU A 171 -10.57 -2.84 -18.08
CA GLU A 171 -9.80 -3.73 -18.94
C GLU A 171 -9.85 -5.18 -18.46
N LEU A 172 -9.98 -5.37 -17.14
CA LEU A 172 -10.06 -6.70 -16.54
C LEU A 172 -10.96 -6.70 -15.31
N LYS A 173 -11.81 -7.72 -15.21
CA LYS A 173 -12.61 -8.02 -14.02
C LYS A 173 -12.51 -9.50 -13.69
N LEU A 174 -12.01 -9.83 -12.50
CA LEU A 174 -11.79 -11.20 -12.05
C LEU A 174 -12.54 -11.49 -10.74
N THR A 175 -12.78 -12.77 -10.47
CA THR A 175 -13.28 -13.27 -9.19
C THR A 175 -12.60 -14.61 -8.91
N HIS A 176 -11.97 -14.74 -7.74
CA HIS A 176 -11.18 -15.94 -7.39
C HIS A 176 -11.01 -16.16 -5.90
N HIS A 177 -10.85 -15.08 -5.12
CA HIS A 177 -10.83 -15.20 -3.67
C HIS A 177 -12.25 -15.50 -3.18
N ASP A 178 -12.38 -16.49 -2.31
CA ASP A 178 -13.65 -16.91 -1.68
C ASP A 178 -14.14 -15.90 -0.62
N LYS A 179 -13.29 -14.95 -0.27
CA LYS A 179 -13.52 -13.82 0.64
C LYS A 179 -13.01 -12.53 0.00
N GLY A 180 -13.24 -11.40 0.68
CA GLY A 180 -12.78 -10.10 0.21
C GLY A 180 -11.30 -10.04 -0.13
N VAL A 181 -10.96 -9.32 -1.20
CA VAL A 181 -9.59 -8.99 -1.58
C VAL A 181 -9.18 -7.76 -0.78
N HIS A 182 -8.16 -7.93 0.07
CA HIS A 182 -7.75 -6.91 1.02
C HIS A 182 -6.44 -6.23 0.65
N ALA A 183 -5.62 -6.85 -0.19
CA ALA A 183 -4.37 -6.28 -0.66
C ALA A 183 -4.18 -6.58 -2.14
N VAL A 184 -3.78 -5.57 -2.91
CA VAL A 184 -3.39 -5.69 -4.31
C VAL A 184 -2.06 -4.96 -4.53
N ALA A 185 -1.25 -5.45 -5.47
CA ALA A 185 0.00 -4.80 -5.85
C ALA A 185 0.36 -5.13 -7.30
N PHE A 186 0.78 -4.14 -8.08
CA PHE A 186 1.47 -4.39 -9.35
C PHE A 186 2.94 -4.72 -9.11
N ALA A 187 3.50 -5.59 -9.95
CA ALA A 187 4.94 -5.76 -10.02
C ALA A 187 5.59 -4.44 -10.46
N ARG A 188 6.72 -4.08 -9.84
CA ARG A 188 7.44 -2.84 -10.16
C ARG A 188 8.49 -3.01 -11.27
N HIS A 189 8.90 -4.24 -11.54
CA HIS A 189 9.93 -4.62 -12.52
C HIS A 189 9.35 -4.99 -13.89
N THR A 190 8.03 -5.19 -13.98
CA THR A 190 7.31 -5.53 -15.22
C THR A 190 5.89 -4.97 -15.16
N ASN A 191 5.29 -4.70 -16.31
CA ASN A 191 3.88 -4.34 -16.42
C ASN A 191 2.97 -5.58 -16.58
N ASP A 192 3.52 -6.80 -16.60
CA ASP A 192 2.75 -8.00 -16.93
C ASP A 192 2.21 -8.75 -15.71
N LEU A 193 2.66 -8.41 -14.50
CA LEU A 193 2.30 -9.13 -13.29
C LEU A 193 1.65 -8.23 -12.25
N PHE A 194 0.67 -8.79 -11.57
CA PHE A 194 0.12 -8.23 -10.33
C PHE A 194 -0.16 -9.35 -9.33
N ALA A 195 -0.26 -9.00 -8.06
CA ALA A 195 -0.62 -9.91 -7.00
C ALA A 195 -1.82 -9.40 -6.23
N THR A 196 -2.56 -10.34 -5.67
CA THR A 196 -3.73 -10.08 -4.84
C THR A 196 -3.74 -11.01 -3.66
N ALA A 197 -4.26 -10.54 -2.53
CA ALA A 197 -4.41 -11.33 -1.34
C ALA A 197 -5.71 -10.97 -0.62
N GLY A 198 -6.35 -11.96 -0.02
CA GLY A 198 -7.66 -11.83 0.58
C GLY A 198 -7.83 -12.63 1.86
N GLY A 199 -9.08 -12.87 2.23
CA GLY A 199 -9.40 -13.85 3.27
C GLY A 199 -9.05 -15.26 2.80
N GLY A 200 -8.44 -16.08 3.67
CA GLY A 200 -8.04 -17.45 3.35
C GLY A 200 -6.52 -17.70 3.28
N GLY A 201 -5.70 -16.71 3.65
CA GLY A 201 -4.25 -16.88 3.82
C GLY A 201 -3.47 -17.15 2.54
N LYS A 202 -4.08 -16.85 1.38
CA LYS A 202 -3.55 -17.12 0.04
C LYS A 202 -3.18 -15.82 -0.67
N VAL A 203 -2.00 -15.80 -1.27
CA VAL A 203 -1.60 -14.78 -2.25
C VAL A 203 -1.67 -15.41 -3.64
N THR A 204 -2.22 -14.70 -4.61
CA THR A 204 -2.28 -15.13 -6.01
C THR A 204 -1.55 -14.10 -6.88
N VAL A 205 -0.63 -14.56 -7.72
CA VAL A 205 0.06 -13.77 -8.75
C VAL A 205 -0.59 -14.07 -10.09
N TRP A 206 -0.81 -13.04 -10.88
CA TRP A 206 -1.60 -13.05 -12.09
C TRP A 206 -0.82 -12.48 -13.26
N ASN A 207 -1.11 -12.97 -14.46
CA ASN A 207 -0.75 -12.28 -15.68
C ASN A 207 -1.80 -11.18 -15.97
N ARG A 208 -1.36 -9.92 -16.05
CA ARG A 208 -2.21 -8.75 -16.27
C ARG A 208 -2.99 -8.82 -17.59
N THR A 209 -2.35 -9.27 -18.66
CA THR A 209 -2.91 -9.23 -20.02
C THR A 209 -3.97 -10.32 -20.23
N THR A 210 -3.73 -11.52 -19.71
CA THR A 210 -4.62 -12.68 -19.90
C THR A 210 -5.62 -12.84 -18.76
N GLY A 211 -5.31 -12.36 -17.55
CA GLY A 211 -6.07 -12.65 -16.34
C GLY A 211 -5.82 -14.05 -15.78
N ASP A 212 -4.89 -14.81 -16.37
CA ASP A 212 -4.55 -16.15 -15.90
C ASP A 212 -3.72 -16.12 -14.62
N ILE A 213 -3.87 -17.16 -13.81
CA ILE A 213 -3.07 -17.33 -12.59
C ILE A 213 -1.67 -17.79 -12.98
N HIS A 214 -0.69 -16.97 -12.62
CA HIS A 214 0.73 -17.29 -12.80
C HIS A 214 1.27 -18.15 -11.64
N ALA A 215 0.94 -17.80 -10.40
CA ALA A 215 1.38 -18.53 -9.22
C ALA A 215 0.45 -18.34 -8.02
N ASN A 216 0.53 -19.25 -7.04
CA ASN A 216 -0.19 -19.14 -5.77
C ASN A 216 0.75 -19.42 -4.60
N PHE A 217 0.67 -18.59 -3.56
CA PHE A 217 1.40 -18.78 -2.31
C PHE A 217 0.45 -19.05 -1.15
N ARG A 218 0.87 -19.95 -0.26
CA ARG A 218 0.16 -20.29 0.98
C ARG A 218 1.15 -20.32 2.14
N GLY A 219 0.81 -19.64 3.22
CA GLY A 219 1.65 -19.60 4.43
C GLY A 219 1.10 -18.75 5.58
N HIS A 220 0.09 -17.92 5.31
CA HIS A 220 -0.61 -17.17 6.36
C HIS A 220 -1.78 -17.97 6.95
N ASN A 221 -1.99 -17.82 8.26
CA ASN A 221 -3.17 -18.33 8.96
C ASN A 221 -4.11 -17.18 9.36
N GLY A 222 -4.70 -16.53 8.36
CA GLY A 222 -5.57 -15.40 8.59
C GLY A 222 -5.78 -14.57 7.33
N TYR A 223 -6.41 -13.41 7.49
CA TYR A 223 -6.51 -12.49 6.38
C TYR A 223 -5.17 -11.80 6.14
N ILE A 224 -4.80 -11.68 4.87
CA ILE A 224 -3.64 -10.90 4.43
C ILE A 224 -4.10 -9.46 4.23
N ARG A 225 -3.32 -8.50 4.73
CA ARG A 225 -3.65 -7.06 4.72
C ARG A 225 -2.59 -6.22 4.00
N GLY A 226 -1.32 -6.64 4.07
CA GLY A 226 -0.21 -6.01 3.36
C GLY A 226 0.32 -6.90 2.24
N LEU A 227 0.69 -6.28 1.10
CA LEU A 227 1.29 -6.95 -0.05
C LEU A 227 2.19 -5.97 -0.80
N ALA A 228 3.43 -6.35 -1.13
CA ALA A 228 4.34 -5.50 -1.90
C ALA A 228 5.35 -6.33 -2.72
N PHE A 229 5.58 -5.93 -3.96
CA PHE A 229 6.68 -6.45 -4.79
C PHE A 229 7.97 -5.69 -4.52
N SER A 230 9.11 -6.38 -4.56
CA SER A 230 10.40 -5.70 -4.59
C SER A 230 10.64 -5.02 -5.94
N PRO A 231 11.32 -3.86 -5.96
CA PRO A 231 11.70 -3.18 -7.19
C PRO A 231 12.53 -4.03 -8.15
N ASN A 232 13.41 -4.91 -7.65
CA ASN A 232 14.23 -5.82 -8.46
C ASN A 232 13.46 -7.04 -9.01
N GLY A 233 12.20 -7.25 -8.59
CA GLY A 233 11.36 -8.35 -9.06
C GLY A 233 11.67 -9.73 -8.51
N LYS A 234 12.65 -9.85 -7.61
CA LYS A 234 12.99 -11.13 -6.99
C LYS A 234 11.97 -11.57 -5.94
N TRP A 235 11.36 -10.61 -5.26
CA TRP A 235 10.61 -10.85 -4.03
C TRP A 235 9.18 -10.31 -4.08
N LEU A 236 8.30 -11.02 -3.38
CA LEU A 236 7.00 -10.55 -2.95
C LEU A 236 6.92 -10.70 -1.44
N ILE A 237 6.44 -9.69 -0.71
CA ILE A 237 6.18 -9.79 0.73
C ILE A 237 4.69 -9.68 1.01
N SER A 238 4.20 -10.46 1.97
CA SER A 238 2.83 -10.39 2.46
C SER A 238 2.79 -10.33 3.98
N GLY A 239 1.83 -9.61 4.53
CA GLY A 239 1.63 -9.42 5.97
C GLY A 239 0.17 -9.59 6.35
N GLY A 240 -0.12 -10.24 7.48
CA GLY A 240 -1.47 -10.66 7.81
C GLY A 240 -1.87 -10.56 9.28
N GLN A 241 -3.11 -10.99 9.55
CA GLN A 241 -3.71 -11.04 10.89
C GLN A 241 -3.08 -12.04 11.84
N ASP A 242 -2.28 -12.97 11.30
CA ASP A 242 -1.48 -13.92 12.06
C ASP A 242 -0.17 -13.31 12.60
N ALA A 243 -0.04 -11.97 12.53
CA ALA A 243 1.12 -11.19 12.97
C ALA A 243 2.43 -11.55 12.26
N LYS A 244 2.34 -12.29 11.15
CA LYS A 244 3.49 -12.76 10.38
C LYS A 244 3.70 -11.93 9.13
N ILE A 245 4.94 -11.92 8.67
CA ILE A 245 5.32 -11.47 7.33
C ILE A 245 5.94 -12.66 6.61
N CYS A 246 5.55 -12.91 5.37
CA CYS A 246 6.13 -13.95 4.52
C CYS A 246 6.89 -13.31 3.36
N LEU A 247 8.12 -13.77 3.09
CA LEU A 247 8.93 -13.42 1.93
C LEU A 247 8.88 -14.56 0.92
N TRP A 248 8.37 -14.25 -0.27
CA TRP A 248 8.20 -15.20 -1.37
C TRP A 248 9.19 -14.92 -2.47
N ASN A 249 9.82 -15.97 -2.98
CA ASN A 249 10.67 -15.90 -4.16
C ASN A 249 9.82 -16.00 -5.42
N LEU A 250 9.94 -15.02 -6.32
CA LEU A 250 9.18 -14.97 -7.57
C LEU A 250 9.80 -15.80 -8.70
N GLU A 251 11.03 -16.32 -8.53
CA GLU A 251 11.66 -17.24 -9.46
C GLU A 251 11.31 -18.70 -9.12
N THR A 252 11.41 -19.06 -7.83
CA THR A 252 11.15 -20.45 -7.39
C THR A 252 9.71 -20.71 -6.98
N PHE A 253 8.93 -19.63 -6.81
CA PHE A 253 7.57 -19.63 -6.27
C PHE A 253 7.44 -20.31 -4.90
N LYS A 254 8.43 -20.12 -4.02
CA LYS A 254 8.46 -20.71 -2.66
C LYS A 254 8.52 -19.64 -1.57
N LEU A 255 8.12 -20.03 -0.36
CA LEU A 255 8.39 -19.28 0.86
C LEU A 255 9.89 -19.40 1.15
N GLU A 256 10.58 -18.26 1.26
CA GLU A 256 11.98 -18.24 1.67
C GLU A 256 12.14 -17.99 3.16
N GLU A 257 11.41 -17.00 3.68
CA GLU A 257 11.52 -16.60 5.08
C GLU A 257 10.18 -16.16 5.64
N GLN A 258 9.98 -16.40 6.94
CA GLN A 258 8.83 -15.93 7.70
C GLN A 258 9.29 -15.16 8.93
N PHE A 259 8.81 -13.93 9.06
CA PHE A 259 9.12 -13.04 10.17
C PHE A 259 7.97 -13.02 11.18
N SER A 260 8.27 -13.22 12.46
CA SER A 260 7.27 -13.33 13.54
C SER A 260 7.63 -12.43 14.73
N LEU A 261 7.97 -11.16 14.47
CA LEU A 261 8.29 -10.17 15.50
C LEU A 261 7.09 -9.32 15.92
N HIS A 262 6.21 -8.99 14.96
CA HIS A 262 4.97 -8.29 15.27
C HIS A 262 4.10 -9.15 16.19
N THR A 263 3.37 -8.49 17.09
CA THR A 263 2.50 -9.16 18.06
C THR A 263 1.02 -9.06 17.68
N ASN A 264 0.72 -8.40 16.56
CA ASN A 264 -0.63 -8.23 16.05
C ASN A 264 -0.60 -8.04 14.51
N THR A 265 -1.77 -7.86 13.92
CA THR A 265 -2.01 -7.75 12.47
C THR A 265 -1.02 -6.80 11.78
N VAL A 266 -0.31 -7.29 10.77
CA VAL A 266 0.53 -6.47 9.89
C VAL A 266 -0.33 -5.90 8.77
N TYR A 267 -0.55 -4.59 8.76
CA TYR A 267 -1.44 -3.93 7.80
C TYR A 267 -0.75 -3.53 6.51
N SER A 268 0.49 -3.08 6.57
CA SER A 268 1.17 -2.49 5.42
C SER A 268 2.63 -2.89 5.36
N LEU A 269 3.14 -3.02 4.14
CA LEU A 269 4.50 -3.39 3.81
C LEU A 269 4.98 -2.53 2.65
N ALA A 270 6.24 -2.12 2.65
CA ALA A 270 6.86 -1.42 1.52
C ALA A 270 8.35 -1.76 1.43
N PHE A 271 8.83 -2.00 0.21
CA PHE A 271 10.25 -2.24 -0.06
C PHE A 271 11.03 -0.93 -0.18
N SER A 272 12.29 -0.95 0.22
CA SER A 272 13.25 0.09 -0.17
C SER A 272 13.50 0.08 -1.68
N PRO A 273 13.88 1.21 -2.29
CA PRO A 273 14.14 1.29 -3.73
C PRO A 273 15.27 0.35 -4.20
N ASP A 274 16.25 0.05 -3.35
CA ASP A 274 17.35 -0.87 -3.65
C ASP A 274 17.00 -2.36 -3.47
N SER A 275 15.77 -2.67 -3.02
CA SER A 275 15.27 -4.02 -2.74
C SER A 275 16.03 -4.80 -1.67
N LYS A 276 16.90 -4.16 -0.89
CA LYS A 276 17.66 -4.80 0.20
C LYS A 276 16.95 -4.73 1.53
N HIS A 277 15.99 -3.82 1.66
CA HIS A 277 15.24 -3.60 2.88
C HIS A 277 13.74 -3.56 2.62
N PHE A 278 12.97 -3.70 3.68
CA PHE A 278 11.56 -3.38 3.67
C PHE A 278 11.13 -2.84 5.03
N VAL A 279 9.96 -2.22 5.06
CA VAL A 279 9.32 -1.74 6.28
C VAL A 279 7.95 -2.37 6.46
N SER A 280 7.55 -2.56 7.71
CA SER A 280 6.24 -3.07 8.09
C SER A 280 5.56 -2.16 9.11
N GLY A 281 4.25 -2.00 8.97
CA GLY A 281 3.39 -1.30 9.93
C GLY A 281 2.28 -2.22 10.45
N SER A 282 2.03 -2.17 11.76
CA SER A 282 1.15 -3.12 12.45
C SER A 282 0.20 -2.49 13.45
N PHE A 283 -0.85 -3.24 13.80
CA PHE A 283 -1.77 -2.93 14.89
C PHE A 283 -1.08 -2.88 16.26
N ASP A 284 0.08 -3.52 16.41
CA ASP A 284 0.91 -3.42 17.63
C ASP A 284 1.63 -2.07 17.77
N ARG A 285 1.31 -1.11 16.87
CA ARG A 285 1.75 0.29 16.88
C ARG A 285 3.21 0.48 16.47
N GLN A 286 3.89 -0.58 16.06
CA GLN A 286 5.27 -0.53 15.63
C GLN A 286 5.40 -0.32 14.12
N VAL A 287 6.44 0.42 13.76
CA VAL A 287 7.05 0.37 12.42
C VAL A 287 8.39 -0.35 12.56
N ILE A 288 8.63 -1.37 11.75
CA ILE A 288 9.87 -2.15 11.81
C ILE A 288 10.54 -2.10 10.45
N HIS A 289 11.84 -1.80 10.44
CA HIS A 289 12.71 -1.88 9.27
C HIS A 289 13.47 -3.20 9.28
N TRP A 290 13.57 -3.84 8.13
CA TRP A 290 14.12 -5.19 7.96
C TRP A 290 15.21 -5.18 6.88
N SER A 291 16.31 -5.91 7.09
CA SER A 291 17.38 -6.10 6.11
C SER A 291 17.38 -7.52 5.57
N LEU A 292 17.34 -7.68 4.25
CA LEU A 292 17.25 -8.97 3.55
C LEU A 292 18.63 -9.57 3.19
N ASP A 293 19.59 -9.45 4.10
CA ASP A 293 21.01 -9.84 3.93
C ASP A 293 21.22 -11.19 3.22
#